data_AF-A0A959UQ97-F1
#
_entry.id   AF-A0A959UQ97-F1
#
_cell.length_a   1.000
_cell.length_b   1.000
_cell.length_c   1.000
_cell.angle_alpha   90.00
_cell.angle_beta   90.00
_cell.angle_gamma   90.00
#
_symmetry.space_group_name_H-M   'P 1'
#
loop_
_entity.id
_entity.type
_entity.pdbx_description
1 polymer ?
#
loop_
_entity_poly.entity_id
_entity_poly.type
_entity_poly.pdbx_seq_one_letter_code
_entity_poly.pdbx_strand_id
1 'polypeptide(L)'
;MSEPWRERLRSGAAHRLPGTRHEHLLLFALLALALLLRGWRLWDLPFMHDEISALLRLRFTSFGDLIAQGVAIDAHPAGIQVFEWLWTGLFGTSEFAVKLPFVLLSVAALLLLYRFAATWTNPTVALLGLAFIGTVQYTVLYGQLARPYAAGLFTTALL
;
A
#
# COMPACT_ATOMS: atom_id res chain seq x y z
N MET A 1 11.25 -0.79 36.83
CA MET A 1 12.12 -0.80 35.64
C MET A 1 11.23 -1.03 34.44
N SER A 2 11.18 -0.09 33.49
CA SER A 2 10.39 -0.29 32.26
C SER A 2 10.91 -1.51 31.53
N GLU A 3 10.01 -2.40 31.12
CA GLU A 3 10.31 -3.53 30.26
C GLU A 3 11.14 -3.03 29.04
N PRO A 4 12.28 -3.67 28.70
CA PRO A 4 13.06 -3.29 27.54
C PRO A 4 12.18 -3.31 26.29
N TRP A 5 12.26 -2.28 25.44
CA TRP A 5 11.45 -2.16 24.22
C TRP A 5 11.51 -3.40 23.31
N ARG A 6 12.61 -4.17 23.41
CA ARG A 6 12.81 -5.45 22.69
C ARG A 6 11.88 -6.56 23.18
N GLU A 7 11.56 -6.61 24.46
CA GLU A 7 10.65 -7.62 25.02
C GLU A 7 9.20 -7.33 24.63
N ARG A 8 8.81 -6.04 24.60
CA ARG A 8 7.53 -5.60 24.05
C ARG A 8 7.32 -5.96 22.58
N LEU A 9 8.37 -5.82 21.76
CA LEU A 9 8.30 -6.26 20.36
C LEU A 9 8.13 -7.78 20.25
N ARG A 10 8.84 -8.55 21.08
CA ARG A 10 8.76 -10.03 21.10
C ARG A 10 7.39 -10.52 21.56
N SER A 11 6.83 -9.93 22.62
CA SER A 11 5.49 -10.28 23.10
C SER A 11 4.39 -9.80 22.16
N GLY A 12 4.55 -8.62 21.55
CA GLY A 12 3.64 -8.10 20.53
C GLY A 12 3.62 -8.94 19.25
N ALA A 13 4.78 -9.45 18.81
CA ALA A 13 4.89 -10.33 17.65
C ALA A 13 4.19 -11.69 17.86
N ALA A 14 4.01 -12.13 19.11
CA ALA A 14 3.32 -13.39 19.41
C ALA A 14 1.81 -13.36 19.10
N HIS A 15 1.18 -12.17 19.14
CA HIS A 15 -0.21 -11.99 18.76
C HIS A 15 -0.31 -11.63 17.26
N ARG A 16 -0.99 -12.50 16.48
CA ARG A 16 -1.22 -12.24 15.05
C ARG A 16 -2.03 -10.95 14.81
N LEU A 17 -2.94 -10.60 15.72
CA LEU A 17 -3.79 -9.40 15.63
C LEU A 17 -4.23 -8.93 17.03
N PRO A 18 -3.63 -7.86 17.60
CA PRO A 18 -4.01 -7.34 18.92
C PRO A 18 -5.47 -6.84 18.94
N GLY A 19 -6.14 -6.93 20.10
CA GLY A 19 -7.49 -6.39 20.32
C GLY A 19 -8.56 -7.41 20.71
N THR A 20 -9.68 -6.89 21.19
CA THR A 20 -10.93 -7.59 21.50
C THR A 20 -11.77 -7.82 20.23
N ARG A 21 -12.84 -8.62 20.34
CA ARG A 21 -13.77 -8.86 19.21
C ARG A 21 -14.36 -7.56 18.64
N HIS A 22 -14.73 -6.60 19.49
CA HIS A 22 -15.30 -5.33 19.05
C HIS A 22 -14.28 -4.47 18.31
N GLU A 23 -13.03 -4.47 18.78
CA GLU A 23 -11.92 -3.77 18.14
C GLU A 23 -11.57 -4.40 16.78
N HIS A 24 -11.64 -5.74 16.66
CA HIS A 24 -11.48 -6.42 15.37
C HIS A 24 -12.62 -6.08 14.39
N LEU A 25 -13.87 -6.03 14.86
CA LEU A 25 -14.99 -5.60 14.02
C LEU A 25 -14.78 -4.17 13.52
N LEU A 26 -14.34 -3.25 14.39
CA LEU A 26 -14.04 -1.88 14.01
C LEU A 26 -12.86 -1.80 13.03
N LEU A 27 -11.78 -2.57 13.26
CA LEU A 27 -10.66 -2.69 12.33
C LEU A 27 -11.14 -3.09 10.93
N PHE A 28 -11.90 -4.18 10.82
CA PHE A 28 -12.38 -4.65 9.53
C PHE A 28 -13.35 -3.67 8.87
N ALA A 29 -14.19 -2.98 9.66
CA ALA A 29 -15.04 -1.90 9.15
C ALA A 29 -14.20 -0.74 8.59
N LEU A 30 -13.13 -0.33 9.29
CA LEU A 30 -12.23 0.73 8.82
C LEU A 30 -11.44 0.31 7.58
N LEU A 31 -10.99 -0.94 7.49
CA LEU A 31 -10.32 -1.47 6.30
C LEU A 31 -11.28 -1.57 5.11
N ALA A 32 -12.53 -1.97 5.34
CA ALA A 32 -13.57 -1.99 4.31
C ALA A 32 -13.89 -0.57 3.83
N LEU A 33 -14.00 0.40 4.74
CA LEU A 33 -14.16 1.81 4.41
C LEU A 33 -12.96 2.34 3.61
N ALA A 34 -11.75 2.03 4.04
CA ALA A 34 -10.52 2.43 3.36
C ALA A 34 -10.44 1.86 1.94
N LEU A 35 -10.84 0.60 1.75
CA LEU A 35 -10.94 -0.04 0.44
C LEU A 35 -12.02 0.62 -0.41
N LEU A 36 -13.19 0.94 0.15
CA LEU A 36 -14.26 1.62 -0.56
C LEU A 36 -13.82 3.01 -1.02
N LEU A 37 -13.19 3.81 -0.15
CA LEU A 37 -12.70 5.15 -0.48
C LEU A 37 -11.66 5.13 -1.61
N ARG A 38 -10.79 4.12 -1.63
CA ARG A 38 -9.73 3.97 -2.65
C ARG A 38 -10.21 3.30 -3.93
N GLY A 39 -11.17 2.39 -3.82
CA GLY A 39 -11.74 1.64 -4.94
C GLY A 39 -12.94 2.31 -5.59
N TRP A 40 -13.47 3.39 -5.00
CA TRP A 40 -14.64 4.09 -5.51
C TRP A 40 -14.38 4.59 -6.94
N ARG A 41 -15.17 4.07 -7.89
CA ARG A 41 -15.06 4.39 -9.31
C ARG A 41 -13.63 4.25 -9.87
N LEU A 42 -12.89 3.24 -9.42
CA LEU A 42 -11.52 2.99 -9.89
C LEU A 42 -11.44 2.82 -11.43
N TRP A 43 -12.52 2.37 -12.05
CA TRP A 43 -12.68 2.23 -13.51
C TRP A 43 -12.68 3.58 -14.26
N ASP A 44 -13.09 4.66 -13.59
CA ASP A 44 -13.23 5.99 -14.17
C ASP A 44 -12.16 6.96 -13.65
N LEU A 45 -11.20 6.48 -12.83
CA LEU A 45 -10.17 7.32 -12.22
C LEU A 45 -9.02 7.48 -13.22
N PRO A 46 -8.87 8.64 -13.89
CA PRO A 46 -7.86 8.82 -14.90
C PRO A 46 -6.45 8.71 -14.31
N PHE A 47 -5.50 8.33 -15.16
CA PHE A 47 -4.09 8.37 -14.79
C PHE A 47 -3.63 9.81 -14.55
N MET A 48 -2.80 9.97 -13.52
CA MET A 48 -2.05 11.18 -13.28
C MET A 48 -0.83 11.26 -14.22
N HIS A 49 -0.26 12.46 -14.36
CA HIS A 49 0.85 12.72 -15.28
C HIS A 49 2.07 11.80 -15.04
N ASP A 50 2.35 11.51 -13.77
CA ASP A 50 3.44 10.63 -13.37
C ASP A 50 3.16 9.15 -13.68
N GLU A 51 1.91 8.70 -13.55
CA GLU A 51 1.48 7.35 -13.96
C GLU A 51 1.58 7.19 -15.49
N ILE A 52 1.11 8.18 -16.27
CA ILE A 52 1.23 8.18 -17.73
C ILE A 52 2.72 8.10 -18.13
N SER A 53 3.57 8.90 -17.47
CA SER A 53 5.01 8.89 -17.69
C SER A 53 5.60 7.48 -17.48
N ALA A 54 5.20 6.77 -16.43
CA ALA A 54 5.64 5.39 -16.17
C ALA A 54 5.14 4.41 -17.23
N LEU A 55 3.85 4.47 -17.56
CA LEU A 55 3.19 3.57 -18.52
C LEU A 55 3.78 3.68 -19.93
N LEU A 56 4.16 4.89 -20.36
CA LEU A 56 4.82 5.09 -21.65
C LEU A 56 6.19 4.39 -21.72
N ARG A 57 6.85 4.18 -20.57
CA ARG A 57 8.13 3.47 -20.42
C ARG A 57 7.97 1.96 -20.20
N LEU A 58 6.81 1.37 -20.50
CA LEU A 58 6.59 -0.07 -20.45
C LEU A 58 6.67 -0.76 -21.82
N ARG A 59 6.90 0.00 -22.90
CA ARG A 59 6.84 -0.48 -24.29
C ARG A 59 8.10 -1.24 -24.74
N PHE A 60 8.59 -2.14 -23.89
CA PHE A 60 9.78 -2.95 -24.15
C PHE A 60 9.40 -4.42 -24.24
N THR A 61 9.97 -5.14 -25.19
CA THR A 61 9.74 -6.58 -25.38
C THR A 61 10.71 -7.44 -24.57
N SER A 62 11.85 -6.88 -24.17
CA SER A 62 12.87 -7.57 -23.38
C SER A 62 13.06 -6.91 -22.02
N PHE A 63 13.39 -7.73 -21.01
CA PHE A 63 13.72 -7.24 -19.68
C PHE A 63 14.98 -6.35 -19.69
N GLY A 64 15.97 -6.67 -20.54
CA GLY A 64 17.18 -5.87 -20.69
C GLY A 64 16.90 -4.45 -21.16
N ASP A 65 16.04 -4.31 -22.18
CA ASP A 65 15.61 -3.00 -22.69
C ASP A 65 14.79 -2.22 -21.67
N LEU A 66 13.92 -2.91 -20.92
CA LEU A 66 13.19 -2.28 -19.80
C LEU A 66 14.15 -1.69 -18.77
N ILE A 67 15.20 -2.42 -18.37
CA ILE A 67 16.16 -1.90 -17.40
C ILE A 67 16.96 -0.74 -17.99
N ALA A 68 17.51 -0.89 -19.21
CA ALA A 68 18.37 0.11 -19.81
C ALA A 68 17.64 1.40 -20.20
N GLN A 69 16.38 1.29 -20.65
CA GLN A 69 15.65 2.39 -21.27
C GLN A 69 14.38 2.80 -20.51
N GLY A 70 13.85 1.95 -19.64
CA GLY A 70 12.67 2.25 -18.81
C GLY A 70 13.03 2.63 -17.37
N VAL A 71 14.05 1.95 -16.80
CA VAL A 71 14.47 2.13 -15.40
C VAL A 71 15.67 3.07 -15.27
N ALA A 72 16.75 2.84 -16.01
CA ALA A 72 18.01 3.57 -15.80
C ALA A 72 17.92 5.08 -16.10
N ILE A 73 16.93 5.48 -16.90
CA ILE A 73 16.66 6.89 -17.23
C ILE A 73 15.63 7.55 -16.29
N ASP A 74 15.04 6.79 -15.36
CA ASP A 74 14.03 7.24 -14.42
C ASP A 74 14.59 7.19 -12.98
N ALA A 75 14.28 8.20 -12.16
CA ALA A 75 14.79 8.29 -10.79
C ALA A 75 14.02 7.39 -9.79
N HIS A 76 12.97 6.71 -10.25
CA HIS A 76 12.10 5.90 -9.39
C HIS A 76 12.69 4.51 -9.12
N PRO A 77 12.35 3.88 -7.97
CA PRO A 77 12.81 2.53 -7.65
C PRO A 77 12.43 1.52 -8.73
N ALA A 78 13.42 0.76 -9.21
CA ALA A 78 13.28 -0.21 -10.30
C ALA A 78 12.14 -1.22 -10.08
N GLY A 79 11.89 -1.62 -8.82
CA GLY A 79 10.91 -2.65 -8.49
C GLY A 79 9.50 -2.34 -8.97
N ILE A 80 9.08 -1.07 -8.93
CA ILE A 80 7.73 -0.68 -9.35
C ILE A 80 7.62 -0.71 -10.86
N GLN A 81 8.60 -0.17 -11.58
CA GLN A 81 8.62 -0.20 -13.05
C GLN A 81 8.63 -1.64 -13.59
N VAL A 82 9.41 -2.52 -12.96
CA VAL A 82 9.45 -3.96 -13.29
C VAL A 82 8.13 -4.64 -13.00
N PHE A 83 7.52 -4.35 -11.84
CA PHE A 83 6.20 -4.87 -11.49
C PHE A 83 5.14 -4.43 -12.51
N GLU A 84 5.09 -3.15 -12.86
CA GLU A 84 4.14 -2.61 -13.82
C GLU A 84 4.30 -3.24 -15.21
N TRP A 85 5.54 -3.45 -15.66
CA TRP A 85 5.82 -4.10 -16.94
C TRP A 85 5.27 -5.53 -16.99
N LEU A 86 5.54 -6.33 -15.95
CA LEU A 86 5.02 -7.70 -15.85
C LEU A 86 3.49 -7.71 -15.72
N TRP A 87 2.94 -6.85 -14.87
CA TRP A 87 1.52 -6.81 -14.56
C TRP A 87 0.69 -6.37 -15.76
N THR A 88 1.09 -5.29 -16.43
CA THR A 88 0.40 -4.79 -17.62
C THR A 88 0.56 -5.71 -18.83
N GLY A 89 1.65 -6.47 -18.92
CA GLY A 89 1.80 -7.53 -19.90
C GLY A 89 0.79 -8.66 -19.75
N LEU A 90 0.29 -8.91 -18.54
CA LEU A 90 -0.69 -9.97 -18.25
C LEU A 90 -2.15 -9.48 -18.24
N PHE A 91 -2.38 -8.27 -17.71
CA PHE A 91 -3.73 -7.76 -17.43
C PHE A 91 -4.12 -6.51 -18.25
N GLY A 92 -3.21 -6.03 -19.09
CA GLY A 92 -3.40 -4.81 -19.89
C GLY A 92 -3.21 -3.51 -19.11
N THR A 93 -3.50 -2.40 -19.77
CA THR A 93 -3.22 -1.04 -19.26
C THR A 93 -4.47 -0.24 -18.92
N SER A 94 -5.61 -0.91 -18.65
CA SER A 94 -6.80 -0.21 -18.16
C SER A 94 -6.53 0.41 -16.79
N GLU A 95 -7.21 1.53 -16.49
CA GLU A 95 -7.10 2.26 -15.23
C GLU A 95 -7.32 1.33 -14.04
N PHE A 96 -8.38 0.52 -14.11
CA PHE A 96 -8.68 -0.49 -13.11
C PHE A 96 -7.54 -1.50 -12.94
N ALA A 97 -7.09 -2.13 -14.03
CA ALA A 97 -6.06 -3.16 -13.96
C ALA A 97 -4.76 -2.62 -13.36
N VAL A 98 -4.33 -1.43 -13.79
CA VAL A 98 -3.08 -0.79 -13.35
C VAL A 98 -3.15 -0.38 -11.88
N LYS A 99 -4.27 0.22 -11.43
CA LYS A 99 -4.37 0.78 -10.07
C LYS A 99 -4.77 -0.23 -9.00
N LEU A 100 -5.48 -1.30 -9.37
CA LEU A 100 -5.96 -2.32 -8.43
C LEU A 100 -4.86 -2.87 -7.48
N PRO A 101 -3.68 -3.32 -7.96
CA PRO A 101 -2.66 -3.86 -7.06
C PRO A 101 -2.16 -2.83 -6.04
N PHE A 102 -2.07 -1.55 -6.41
CA PHE A 102 -1.63 -0.48 -5.50
C PHE A 102 -2.68 -0.16 -4.45
N VAL A 103 -3.97 -0.15 -4.84
CA VAL A 103 -5.08 -0.03 -3.88
C VAL A 103 -5.02 -1.17 -2.86
N LEU A 104 -4.85 -2.42 -3.31
CA LEU A 104 -4.76 -3.58 -2.42
C LEU A 104 -3.53 -3.50 -1.49
N LEU A 105 -2.36 -3.13 -2.03
CA LEU A 105 -1.15 -2.92 -1.23
C LEU A 105 -1.34 -1.82 -0.19
N SER A 106 -1.99 -0.72 -0.53
CA SER A 106 -2.23 0.38 0.40
C SER A 106 -3.15 -0.04 1.56
N VAL A 107 -4.19 -0.85 1.30
CA VAL A 107 -5.08 -1.39 2.35
C VAL A 107 -4.37 -2.44 3.19
N ALA A 108 -3.54 -3.29 2.58
CA ALA A 108 -2.71 -4.24 3.31
C ALA A 108 -1.71 -3.52 4.24
N ALA A 109 -1.13 -2.39 3.78
CA ALA A 109 -0.27 -1.56 4.59
C ALA A 109 -1.00 -0.99 5.82
N LEU A 110 -2.26 -0.60 5.70
CA LEU A 110 -3.07 -0.13 6.82
C LEU A 110 -3.28 -1.21 7.89
N LEU A 111 -3.48 -2.48 7.49
CA LEU A 111 -3.56 -3.61 8.43
C LEU A 111 -2.24 -3.79 9.19
N LEU A 112 -1.11 -3.70 8.49
CA LEU A 112 0.20 -3.83 9.11
C LEU A 112 0.49 -2.66 10.07
N LEU A 113 0.16 -1.43 9.67
CA LEU A 113 0.26 -0.24 10.52
C LEU A 113 -0.60 -0.35 11.78
N TYR A 114 -1.80 -0.91 11.69
CA TYR A 114 -2.61 -1.21 12.88
C TYR A 114 -1.88 -2.16 13.82
N ARG A 115 -1.35 -3.27 13.31
CA ARG A 115 -0.61 -4.25 14.11
C ARG A 115 0.60 -3.62 14.78
N PHE A 116 1.37 -2.84 14.03
CA PHE A 116 2.52 -2.11 14.55
C PHE A 116 2.11 -1.10 15.63
N ALA A 117 1.14 -0.24 15.35
CA ALA A 117 0.71 0.76 16.33
C ALA A 117 0.13 0.12 17.61
N ALA A 118 -0.62 -0.99 17.48
CA ALA A 118 -1.24 -1.65 18.61
C ALA A 118 -0.23 -2.34 19.54
N THR A 119 0.90 -2.83 19.01
CA THR A 119 1.97 -3.41 19.83
C THR A 119 2.79 -2.35 20.56
N TRP A 120 2.97 -1.17 19.97
CA TRP A 120 3.68 -0.05 20.59
C TRP A 120 2.83 0.74 21.58
N THR A 121 1.53 0.79 21.35
CA THR A 121 0.57 1.57 22.14
C THR A 121 -0.49 0.66 22.74
N ASN A 122 -1.70 0.66 22.17
CA ASN A 122 -2.79 -0.26 22.45
C ASN A 122 -3.75 -0.28 21.24
N PRO A 123 -4.65 -1.28 21.15
CA PRO A 123 -5.60 -1.39 20.04
C PRO A 123 -6.47 -0.15 19.82
N THR A 124 -6.96 0.51 20.87
CA THR A 124 -7.79 1.71 20.75
C THR A 124 -7.05 2.86 20.07
N VAL A 125 -5.81 3.16 20.50
CA VAL A 125 -4.96 4.20 19.88
C VAL A 125 -4.63 3.85 18.43
N ALA A 126 -4.35 2.58 18.15
CA ALA A 126 -4.09 2.11 16.80
C ALA A 126 -5.31 2.26 15.87
N LEU A 127 -6.53 2.00 16.36
CA LEU A 127 -7.77 2.21 15.61
C LEU A 127 -8.02 3.68 15.29
N LEU A 128 -7.75 4.60 16.23
CA LEU A 128 -7.86 6.04 15.99
C LEU A 128 -6.85 6.50 14.91
N GLY A 129 -5.60 6.03 15.01
CA GLY A 129 -4.57 6.31 13.99
C GLY A 129 -4.96 5.73 12.62
N LEU A 130 -5.48 4.51 12.60
CA LEU A 130 -5.98 3.87 11.38
C LEU A 130 -7.18 4.62 10.79
N ALA A 131 -8.12 5.09 11.60
CA ALA A 131 -9.27 5.86 11.13
C ALA A 131 -8.79 7.16 10.44
N PHE A 132 -7.81 7.85 11.03
CA PHE A 132 -7.24 9.06 10.43
C PHE A 132 -6.48 8.76 9.13
N ILE A 133 -5.48 7.88 9.16
CA ILE A 133 -4.64 7.54 7.99
C ILE A 133 -5.46 6.82 6.92
N GLY A 134 -6.50 6.06 7.29
CA GLY A 134 -7.35 5.33 6.37
C GLY A 134 -8.30 6.24 5.58
N THR A 135 -8.63 7.43 6.09
CA THR A 135 -9.69 8.29 5.52
C THR A 135 -9.22 9.66 5.03
N VAL A 136 -8.05 10.14 5.48
CA VAL A 136 -7.48 11.40 4.99
C VAL A 136 -7.25 11.36 3.47
N GLN A 137 -7.68 12.40 2.77
CA GLN A 137 -7.63 12.45 1.31
C GLN A 137 -6.21 12.22 0.74
N TYR A 138 -5.18 12.73 1.42
CA TYR A 138 -3.78 12.54 1.01
C TYR A 138 -3.43 11.06 0.90
N THR A 139 -3.69 10.26 1.93
CA THR A 139 -3.34 8.84 1.98
C THR A 139 -4.27 7.98 1.13
N VAL A 140 -5.50 8.44 0.87
CA VAL A 140 -6.41 7.82 -0.11
C VAL A 140 -5.82 8.00 -1.51
N LEU A 141 -5.51 9.24 -1.92
CA LEU A 141 -4.95 9.56 -3.23
C LEU A 141 -3.67 8.76 -3.50
N TYR A 142 -2.67 8.85 -2.63
CA TYR A 142 -1.40 8.15 -2.81
C TYR A 142 -1.50 6.63 -2.68
N GLY A 143 -2.59 6.12 -2.10
CA GLY A 143 -2.92 4.69 -2.10
C GLY A 143 -3.54 4.20 -3.42
N GLN A 144 -4.03 5.10 -4.27
CA GLN A 144 -4.63 4.78 -5.58
C GLN A 144 -3.64 4.88 -6.74
N LEU A 145 -2.59 5.68 -6.59
CA LEU A 145 -1.63 5.89 -7.67
C LEU A 145 -0.77 4.64 -7.89
N ALA A 146 -0.65 4.24 -9.16
CA ALA A 146 0.27 3.22 -9.64
C ALA A 146 1.70 3.75 -9.64
N ARG A 147 2.20 4.02 -8.44
CA ARG A 147 3.47 4.68 -8.16
C ARG A 147 4.06 4.10 -6.86
N PRO A 148 5.33 4.41 -6.52
CA PRO A 148 6.02 3.76 -5.40
C PRO A 148 5.42 3.97 -4.00
N TYR A 149 4.44 4.86 -3.83
CA TYR A 149 3.90 5.26 -2.53
C TYR A 149 3.23 4.12 -1.76
N ALA A 150 2.25 3.43 -2.38
CA ALA A 150 1.52 2.34 -1.72
C ALA A 150 2.44 1.16 -1.39
N ALA A 151 3.32 0.80 -2.33
CA ALA A 151 4.28 -0.27 -2.15
C ALA A 151 5.35 0.07 -1.09
N GLY A 152 5.84 1.32 -1.07
CA GLY A 152 6.77 1.79 -0.05
C GLY A 152 6.15 1.80 1.34
N LEU A 153 4.89 2.24 1.46
CA LEU A 153 4.16 2.18 2.72
C LEU A 153 3.98 0.73 3.19
N PHE A 154 3.61 -0.17 2.28
CA PHE A 154 3.49 -1.60 2.58
C PHE A 154 4.79 -2.22 3.07
N THR A 155 5.92 -1.97 2.37
CA THR A 155 7.22 -2.56 2.74
C THR A 155 7.76 -2.00 4.05
N THR A 156 7.60 -0.70 4.30
CA THR A 156 7.98 -0.09 5.59
C THR A 156 7.13 -0.59 6.75
N ALA A 157 5.87 -0.93 6.51
CA ALA A 157 4.98 -1.51 7.52
C ALA A 157 5.22 -3.02 7.76
N LEU A 158 6.03 -3.69 6.94
CA LEU A 158 6.36 -5.12 7.12
C LEU A 158 7.42 -5.38 8.21
N LEU A 159 8.14 -4.32 8.64
CA LEU A 159 9.20 -4.36 9.66
C LEU A 159 8.66 -4.56 11.09
#